data_AF-A0A518IPF5-F1
#
_entry.id   AF-A0A518IPF5-F1
#
_cell.length_a   1.000
_cell.length_b   1.000
_cell.length_c   1.000
_cell.angle_alpha   90.00
_cell.angle_beta   90.00
_cell.angle_gamma   90.00
#
_symmetry.space_group_name_H-M   'P 1'
#
loop_
_entity.id
_entity.type
_entity.pdbx_description
1 polymer ?
#
loop_
_entity_poly.entity_id
_entity_poly.type
_entity_poly.pdbx_seq_one_letter_code
_entity_poly.pdbx_strand_id
1 'polypeptide(L)'
;MRARFEGDLFVSQLILLASSVQQLDRCLPLLAHFGSTPASSVTIWVIAEAKSSLAAYANRCSEQLSVESRVQCVTENETDLLHRLSQCRHVDWFVMPYAGEQQAFFSNLFERSPCRTMLLDPGAEFSGEVGRIVELLNDESDSIGRICRANPKMAERKLAFDAPDELTAADSARRRELLVDRLAELQLQSNDLVVTAVQRTTKPNGDLAIARQLLDLDIPATVVILRHRMGWVEHTWSSIEKKIFEWSPPMEREARMELAENLADNSSLQFEFVAMMCAATCLAAFGLVQNSAAVIIGAMLVAPLMTPIMGAGLALAYGNRPLFGRAGMTVGVGFLCALATSFLFGLLVRMVQGAEVTPEMWARSNPSILDFLVGLVGGSAAAYARTRSHLSSALAGAAIAAALVPPVATAGLQLAFLPIATTPTRCLPVTGPLLLFTANVLTIMVGSSFILWLSGIRGDHRFGKKQRWANRALMLLLILTSLVLVVVVEH
;
A
#
# COMPACT_ATOMS: atom_id res chain seq x y z
N MET A 1 -13.02 -2.24 13.28
CA MET A 1 -13.16 -2.99 14.54
C MET A 1 -11.90 -2.81 15.37
N ARG A 2 -11.99 -2.11 16.50
CA ARG A 2 -10.92 -2.03 17.51
C ARG A 2 -10.91 -3.36 18.25
N ALA A 3 -10.05 -4.29 17.85
CA ALA A 3 -9.75 -5.44 18.69
C ALA A 3 -8.96 -4.94 19.91
N ARG A 4 -9.46 -5.25 21.10
CA ARG A 4 -8.76 -5.07 22.38
C ARG A 4 -7.47 -5.89 22.31
N PHE A 5 -6.33 -5.21 22.33
CA PHE A 5 -5.01 -5.81 22.53
C PHE A 5 -4.53 -5.35 23.90
N GLU A 6 -4.91 -6.10 24.93
CA GLU A 6 -4.45 -5.95 26.31
C GLU A 6 -3.33 -6.99 26.56
N GLY A 7 -2.15 -6.52 26.97
CA GLY A 7 -1.05 -7.31 27.54
C GLY A 7 -0.07 -7.94 26.54
N ASP A 8 1.04 -7.28 26.21
CA ASP A 8 2.04 -7.80 25.23
C ASP A 8 3.49 -7.92 25.76
N LEU A 9 3.75 -7.69 27.06
CA LEU A 9 5.04 -8.02 27.72
C LEU A 9 4.92 -8.87 28.98
N PHE A 10 3.70 -9.21 29.38
CA PHE A 10 3.49 -10.27 30.36
C PHE A 10 3.29 -11.56 29.58
N VAL A 11 4.34 -12.37 29.62
CA VAL A 11 4.58 -13.47 28.69
C VAL A 11 4.29 -14.79 29.37
N SER A 12 3.52 -15.65 28.71
CA SER A 12 3.27 -17.02 29.18
C SER A 12 4.46 -17.95 28.90
N GLN A 13 5.15 -17.75 27.77
CA GLN A 13 6.33 -18.55 27.40
C GLN A 13 7.40 -17.73 26.65
N LEU A 14 8.59 -17.63 27.23
CA LEU A 14 9.76 -16.98 26.66
C LEU A 14 10.86 -18.01 26.37
N ILE A 15 11.49 -17.93 25.21
CA ILE A 15 12.63 -18.78 24.85
C ILE A 15 13.89 -17.93 24.71
N LEU A 16 14.92 -18.19 25.52
CA LEU A 16 16.23 -17.54 25.41
C LEU A 16 17.21 -18.49 24.71
N LEU A 17 17.82 -18.05 23.62
CA LEU A 17 18.93 -18.79 22.98
C LEU A 17 20.26 -18.27 23.50
N ALA A 18 21.15 -19.13 23.98
CA ALA A 18 22.49 -18.75 24.44
C ALA A 18 23.56 -19.73 23.95
N SER A 19 24.71 -19.20 23.55
CA SER A 19 25.89 -19.97 23.14
C SER A 19 27.11 -19.77 24.06
N SER A 20 27.06 -18.82 25.02
CA SER A 20 28.13 -18.62 25.98
C SER A 20 27.64 -18.27 27.39
N VAL A 21 28.51 -18.47 28.39
CA VAL A 21 28.23 -18.14 29.80
C VAL A 21 28.02 -16.63 29.96
N GLN A 22 28.83 -15.83 29.27
CA GLN A 22 28.74 -14.36 29.29
C GLN A 22 27.39 -13.86 28.76
N GLN A 23 26.81 -14.49 27.74
CA GLN A 23 25.49 -14.13 27.22
C GLN A 23 24.39 -14.42 28.24
N LEU A 24 24.47 -15.56 28.94
CA LEU A 24 23.51 -15.93 29.99
C LEU A 24 23.54 -14.91 31.13
N ASP A 25 24.73 -14.60 31.66
CA ASP A 25 24.89 -13.66 32.77
C ASP A 25 24.35 -12.27 32.45
N ARG A 26 24.51 -11.82 31.20
CA ARG A 26 24.05 -10.50 30.76
C ARG A 26 22.55 -10.46 30.44
N CYS A 27 21.97 -11.52 29.89
CA CYS A 27 20.56 -11.51 29.46
C CYS A 27 19.58 -11.90 30.58
N LEU A 28 19.98 -12.79 31.50
CA LEU A 28 19.10 -13.32 32.54
C LEU A 28 18.53 -12.25 33.48
N PRO A 29 19.29 -11.25 33.99
CA PRO A 29 18.75 -10.21 34.86
C PRO A 29 17.65 -9.40 34.19
N LEU A 30 17.84 -9.09 32.90
CA LEU A 30 16.88 -8.34 32.10
C LEU A 30 15.61 -9.16 31.83
N LEU A 31 15.74 -10.47 31.58
CA LEU A 31 14.60 -11.37 31.44
C LEU A 31 13.84 -11.60 32.74
N ALA A 32 14.52 -11.65 33.89
CA ALA A 32 13.87 -11.73 35.20
C ALA A 32 12.99 -10.48 35.46
N HIS A 33 13.42 -9.31 34.97
CA HIS A 33 12.64 -8.08 35.04
C HIS A 33 11.35 -8.17 34.20
N PHE A 34 11.46 -8.63 32.94
CA PHE A 34 10.30 -8.80 32.05
C PHE A 34 9.39 -9.98 32.43
N GLY A 35 9.94 -11.02 33.06
CA GLY A 35 9.26 -12.27 33.42
C GLY A 35 8.56 -12.26 34.79
N SER A 36 8.55 -11.14 35.51
CA SER A 36 8.11 -11.03 36.93
C SER A 36 6.62 -11.29 37.22
N THR A 37 5.85 -11.87 36.28
CA THR A 37 4.50 -12.37 36.57
C THR A 37 4.51 -13.85 36.94
N PRO A 38 3.71 -14.29 37.93
CA PRO A 38 3.72 -15.67 38.44
C PRO A 38 3.21 -16.73 37.45
N ALA A 39 2.81 -16.35 36.23
CA ALA A 39 2.28 -17.23 35.19
C ALA A 39 3.23 -17.38 33.97
N SER A 40 4.45 -16.85 34.06
CA SER A 40 5.44 -16.93 32.98
C SER A 40 6.25 -18.23 33.08
N SER A 41 6.69 -18.74 31.93
CA SER A 41 7.65 -19.84 31.84
C SER A 41 8.82 -19.44 30.95
N VAL A 42 10.05 -19.75 31.37
CA VAL A 42 11.28 -19.41 30.65
C VAL A 42 11.98 -20.68 30.20
N THR A 43 12.05 -20.90 28.89
CA THR A 43 12.83 -22.01 28.33
C THR A 43 14.18 -21.49 27.86
N ILE A 44 15.28 -22.00 28.41
CA ILE A 44 16.64 -21.63 28.03
C ILE A 44 17.16 -22.68 27.04
N TRP A 45 17.39 -22.24 25.81
CA TRP A 45 18.00 -23.01 24.74
C TRP A 45 19.50 -22.76 24.71
N VAL A 46 20.27 -23.81 24.96
CA VAL A 46 21.74 -23.73 25.00
C VAL A 46 22.30 -24.41 23.75
N ILE A 47 23.08 -23.67 22.96
CA ILE A 47 23.82 -24.22 21.80
C ILE A 47 25.08 -24.92 22.33
N ALA A 48 24.91 -26.12 22.88
CA ALA A 48 26.02 -26.94 23.35
C ALA A 48 25.60 -28.41 23.49
N GLU A 49 26.58 -29.30 23.64
CA GLU A 49 26.31 -30.68 24.04
C GLU A 49 25.78 -30.76 25.48
N ALA A 50 24.95 -31.76 25.76
CA ALA A 50 24.26 -31.92 27.05
C ALA A 50 25.20 -32.08 28.27
N LYS A 51 26.46 -32.48 28.06
CA LYS A 51 27.49 -32.62 29.10
C LYS A 51 28.44 -31.43 29.21
N SER A 52 28.16 -30.33 28.50
CA SER A 52 29.00 -29.14 28.52
C SER A 52 28.91 -28.38 29.86
N SER A 53 29.99 -27.66 30.19
CA SER A 53 30.02 -26.72 31.32
C SER A 53 28.94 -25.64 31.21
N LEU A 54 28.56 -25.26 29.98
CA LEU A 54 27.51 -24.28 29.69
C LEU A 54 26.11 -24.80 30.07
N ALA A 55 25.77 -26.05 29.73
CA ALA A 55 24.49 -26.64 30.10
C ALA A 55 24.35 -26.79 31.63
N ALA A 56 25.44 -27.17 32.31
CA ALA A 56 25.47 -27.22 33.78
C ALA A 56 25.32 -25.83 34.41
N TYR A 57 25.91 -24.79 33.80
CA TYR A 57 25.78 -23.42 34.25
C TYR A 57 24.34 -22.90 34.06
N ALA A 58 23.76 -23.11 32.89
CA ALA A 58 22.39 -22.72 32.58
C ALA A 58 21.38 -23.35 33.56
N ASN A 59 21.56 -24.62 33.92
CA ASN A 59 20.71 -25.29 34.91
C ASN A 59 20.79 -24.61 36.29
N ARG A 60 21.99 -24.26 36.76
CA ARG A 60 22.14 -23.53 38.03
C ARG A 60 21.47 -22.15 38.01
N CYS A 61 21.60 -21.42 36.90
CA CYS A 61 20.92 -20.14 36.74
C CYS A 61 19.40 -20.32 36.67
N SER A 62 18.93 -21.40 36.04
CA SER A 62 17.50 -21.76 35.95
C SER A 62 16.89 -21.90 37.35
N GLU A 63 17.57 -22.57 38.27
CA GLU A 63 17.13 -22.80 39.65
C GLU A 63 17.05 -21.51 40.49
N GLN A 64 17.83 -20.47 40.12
CA GLN A 64 17.84 -19.18 40.82
C GLN A 64 16.72 -18.24 40.37
N LEU A 65 16.05 -18.52 39.24
CA LEU A 65 14.93 -17.73 38.75
C LEU A 65 13.67 -18.02 39.57
N SER A 66 12.91 -16.99 39.91
CA SER A 66 11.62 -17.12 40.62
C SER A 66 10.46 -17.61 39.72
N VAL A 67 10.76 -18.17 38.55
CA VAL A 67 9.83 -18.47 37.45
C VAL A 67 10.05 -19.91 36.97
N GLU A 68 9.01 -20.60 36.48
CA GLU A 68 9.17 -21.97 35.94
C GLU A 68 10.14 -21.95 34.76
N SER A 69 11.31 -22.57 34.95
CA SER A 69 12.42 -22.51 34.01
C SER A 69 12.84 -23.90 33.55
N ARG A 70 13.11 -24.07 32.25
CA ARG A 70 13.53 -25.35 31.65
C ARG A 70 14.72 -25.14 30.73
N VAL A 71 15.79 -25.91 30.91
CA VAL A 71 16.96 -25.87 30.03
C VAL A 71 16.90 -26.98 28.99
N GLN A 72 17.11 -26.64 27.72
CA GLN A 72 17.18 -27.57 26.60
C GLN A 72 18.46 -27.33 25.79
N CYS A 73 19.18 -28.41 25.49
CA CYS A 73 20.34 -28.35 24.62
C CYS A 73 19.90 -28.46 23.16
N VAL A 74 20.44 -27.60 22.30
CA VAL A 74 20.04 -27.48 20.89
C VAL A 74 21.27 -27.42 19.99
N THR A 75 21.10 -27.76 18.72
CA THR A 75 22.19 -27.76 17.73
C THR A 75 22.40 -26.35 17.16
N GLU A 76 23.60 -26.09 16.64
CA GLU A 76 23.93 -24.83 15.93
C GLU A 76 23.33 -24.78 14.50
N ASN A 77 22.44 -25.70 14.14
CA ASN A 77 21.83 -25.72 12.82
C ASN A 77 20.59 -24.83 12.77
N GLU A 78 20.67 -23.75 12.00
CA GLU A 78 19.58 -22.78 11.81
C GLU A 78 18.26 -23.45 11.38
N THR A 79 18.32 -24.42 10.46
CA THR A 79 17.10 -25.09 9.95
C THR A 79 16.42 -25.96 11.00
N ASP A 80 17.20 -26.64 11.86
CA ASP A 80 16.67 -27.44 12.96
C ASP A 80 16.03 -26.53 14.03
N LEU A 81 16.69 -25.41 14.35
CA LEU A 81 16.17 -24.41 15.29
C LEU A 81 14.85 -23.80 14.81
N LEU A 82 14.77 -23.38 13.54
CA LEU A 82 13.55 -22.83 12.96
C LEU A 82 12.43 -23.87 12.92
N HIS A 83 12.75 -25.12 12.62
CA HIS A 83 11.78 -26.21 12.64
C HIS A 83 11.26 -26.48 14.06
N ARG A 84 12.14 -26.55 15.07
CA ARG A 84 11.73 -26.68 16.47
C ARG A 84 10.89 -25.50 16.95
N LEU A 85 11.26 -24.27 16.59
CA LEU A 85 10.48 -23.08 16.90
C LEU A 85 9.08 -23.14 16.30
N SER A 86 8.93 -23.71 15.10
CA SER A 86 7.62 -23.89 14.46
C SER A 86 6.74 -24.94 15.17
N GLN A 87 7.35 -25.89 15.90
CA GLN A 87 6.66 -26.93 16.65
C GLN A 87 6.23 -26.47 18.06
N CYS A 88 6.89 -25.46 18.62
CA CYS A 88 6.51 -24.87 19.90
C CYS A 88 5.15 -24.16 19.78
N ARG A 89 4.11 -24.76 20.37
CA ARG A 89 2.80 -24.13 20.49
C ARG A 89 2.87 -23.07 21.61
N HIS A 90 2.64 -21.81 21.23
CA HIS A 90 2.54 -20.64 22.13
C HIS A 90 3.85 -20.00 22.63
N VAL A 91 4.82 -19.74 21.74
CA VAL A 91 5.96 -18.87 22.06
C VAL A 91 5.57 -17.40 21.87
N ASP A 92 5.56 -16.62 22.95
CA ASP A 92 5.24 -15.19 22.88
C ASP A 92 6.46 -14.37 22.43
N TRP A 93 7.66 -14.71 22.92
CA TRP A 93 8.92 -14.05 22.53
C TRP A 93 10.08 -15.05 22.42
N PHE A 94 10.82 -14.95 21.32
CA PHE A 94 12.09 -15.63 21.12
C PHE A 94 13.24 -14.63 21.22
N VAL A 95 14.09 -14.81 22.23
CA VAL A 95 15.10 -13.85 22.65
C VAL A 95 16.48 -14.34 22.22
N MET A 96 17.22 -13.48 21.51
CA MET A 96 18.54 -13.77 20.95
C MET A 96 19.55 -12.71 21.40
N PRO A 97 20.69 -13.09 22.00
CA PRO A 97 21.79 -12.17 22.26
C PRO A 97 22.54 -11.85 20.95
N TYR A 98 22.92 -10.58 20.77
CA TYR A 98 23.73 -10.11 19.64
C TYR A 98 25.23 -10.11 19.94
N ALA A 99 25.65 -10.18 21.21
CA ALA A 99 27.06 -10.14 21.58
C ALA A 99 27.77 -11.51 21.44
N GLY A 100 28.95 -11.57 20.79
CA GLY A 100 29.82 -12.76 20.73
C GLY A 100 30.38 -13.09 19.34
N GLU A 101 31.05 -14.23 19.17
CA GLU A 101 31.67 -14.64 17.88
C GLU A 101 30.64 -15.03 16.79
N GLN A 102 29.37 -15.26 17.15
CA GLN A 102 28.32 -15.81 16.29
C GLN A 102 27.30 -14.77 15.77
N GLN A 103 27.67 -13.49 15.67
CA GLN A 103 26.74 -12.40 15.28
C GLN A 103 25.98 -12.66 13.98
N ALA A 104 26.67 -13.16 12.95
CA ALA A 104 26.08 -13.46 11.66
C ALA A 104 24.98 -14.54 11.76
N PHE A 105 25.17 -15.54 12.63
CA PHE A 105 24.21 -16.60 12.87
C PHE A 105 22.93 -16.07 13.52
N PHE A 106 23.05 -15.32 14.62
CA PHE A 106 21.90 -14.73 15.31
C PHE A 106 21.15 -13.72 14.44
N SER A 107 21.87 -12.94 13.62
CA SER A 107 21.29 -12.01 12.66
C SER A 107 20.46 -12.71 11.58
N ASN A 108 20.98 -13.80 11.00
CA ASN A 108 20.25 -14.63 10.02
C ASN A 108 19.02 -15.31 10.65
N LEU A 109 19.18 -15.86 11.86
CA LEU A 109 18.08 -16.48 12.60
C LEU A 109 16.99 -15.45 12.93
N PHE A 110 17.37 -14.23 13.32
CA PHE A 110 16.46 -13.12 13.59
C PHE A 110 15.65 -12.75 12.35
N GLU A 111 16.26 -12.73 11.17
CA GLU A 111 15.59 -12.46 9.89
C GLU A 111 14.64 -13.57 9.43
N ARG A 112 14.94 -14.82 9.76
CA ARG A 112 14.18 -15.99 9.28
C ARG A 112 13.17 -16.54 10.27
N SER A 113 13.23 -16.11 11.54
CA SER A 113 12.34 -16.58 12.58
C SER A 113 10.84 -16.35 12.26
N PRO A 114 9.97 -17.35 12.53
CA PRO A 114 8.52 -17.25 12.33
C PRO A 114 7.77 -16.60 13.51
N CYS A 115 8.43 -16.43 14.66
CA CYS A 115 7.82 -15.93 15.90
C CYS A 115 8.16 -14.45 16.15
N ARG A 116 7.57 -13.83 17.19
CA ARG A 116 8.05 -12.53 17.67
C ARG A 116 9.48 -12.71 18.19
N THR A 117 10.43 -11.96 17.64
CA THR A 117 11.84 -12.08 18.03
C THR A 117 12.33 -10.80 18.68
N MET A 118 13.13 -10.95 19.72
CA MET A 118 13.83 -9.88 20.41
C MET A 118 15.32 -10.14 20.24
N LEU A 119 16.00 -9.21 19.58
CA LEU A 119 17.46 -9.21 19.52
C LEU A 119 17.97 -8.25 20.61
N LEU A 120 18.86 -8.74 21.45
CA LEU A 120 19.36 -8.05 22.63
C LEU A 120 20.86 -7.84 22.51
N ASP A 121 21.30 -6.59 22.60
CA ASP A 121 22.70 -6.29 22.88
C ASP A 121 22.83 -5.72 24.29
N PRO A 122 23.18 -6.56 25.28
CA PRO A 122 23.34 -6.11 26.64
C PRO A 122 24.61 -5.26 26.78
N GLY A 123 24.42 -4.00 27.16
CA GLY A 123 25.52 -3.08 27.43
C GLY A 123 26.49 -3.63 28.49
N ALA A 124 27.71 -3.09 28.53
CA ALA A 124 28.82 -3.66 29.29
C ALA A 124 28.57 -3.88 30.80
N GLU A 125 27.65 -3.11 31.42
CA GLU A 125 27.45 -3.05 32.88
C GLU A 125 25.97 -2.96 33.31
N PHE A 126 25.05 -3.71 32.70
CA PHE A 126 23.64 -3.66 33.08
C PHE A 126 23.41 -4.26 34.49
N SER A 127 22.87 -3.46 35.42
CA SER A 127 22.71 -3.81 36.85
C SER A 127 21.40 -4.53 37.20
N GLY A 128 20.52 -4.79 36.23
CA GLY A 128 19.24 -5.48 36.45
C GLY A 128 18.03 -4.56 36.64
N GLU A 129 18.24 -3.28 36.99
CA GLU A 129 17.17 -2.27 37.06
C GLU A 129 17.14 -1.40 35.80
N VAL A 130 15.97 -1.31 35.16
CA VAL A 130 15.77 -0.48 33.97
C VAL A 130 15.48 0.96 34.40
N GLY A 131 16.34 1.90 34.00
CA GLY A 131 16.23 3.33 34.31
C GLY A 131 15.29 4.07 33.36
N ARG A 132 15.77 4.40 32.15
CA ARG A 132 15.02 5.11 31.10
C ARG A 132 14.79 4.23 29.88
N ILE A 133 13.64 4.36 29.23
CA ILE A 133 13.38 3.74 27.91
C ILE A 133 13.41 4.83 26.84
N VAL A 134 14.28 4.65 25.85
CA VAL A 134 14.38 5.50 24.66
C VAL A 134 13.89 4.71 23.46
N GLU A 135 12.85 5.22 22.80
CA GLU A 135 12.34 4.61 21.57
C GLU A 135 12.89 5.37 20.34
N LEU A 136 13.57 4.63 19.46
CA LEU A 136 13.88 5.11 18.11
C LEU A 136 12.75 4.71 17.16
N LEU A 137 11.89 5.68 16.84
CA LEU A 137 10.76 5.53 15.93
C LEU A 137 11.19 5.82 14.48
N ASN A 138 10.84 4.92 13.55
CA ASN A 138 10.81 5.22 12.11
C ASN A 138 9.37 5.28 11.56
N ASP A 139 8.36 4.81 12.32
CA ASP A 139 6.94 4.85 11.92
C ASP A 139 6.03 4.87 13.17
N GLU A 140 4.78 5.35 13.05
CA GLU A 140 3.76 5.44 14.13
C GLU A 140 3.27 4.05 14.61
N SER A 141 4.17 3.12 14.91
CA SER A 141 3.80 1.91 15.64
C SER A 141 3.73 2.28 17.13
N ASP A 142 2.53 2.46 17.66
CA ASP A 142 2.24 2.65 19.11
C ASP A 142 2.47 1.34 19.88
N SER A 143 3.60 0.69 19.62
CA SER A 143 3.99 -0.61 20.16
C SER A 143 4.54 -0.42 21.58
N ILE A 144 5.40 0.58 21.79
CA ILE A 144 6.05 0.89 23.08
C ILE A 144 5.18 1.76 23.99
N GLY A 145 4.32 2.62 23.42
CA GLY A 145 3.33 3.37 24.18
C GLY A 145 2.35 2.48 24.97
N ARG A 146 2.29 1.18 24.69
CA ARG A 146 1.53 0.17 25.44
C ARG A 146 2.38 -0.55 26.51
N ILE A 147 3.67 -0.70 26.28
CA ILE A 147 4.66 -1.27 27.21
C ILE A 147 4.82 -0.35 28.42
N CYS A 148 5.02 0.96 28.18
CA CYS A 148 5.22 1.94 29.23
C CYS A 148 3.95 2.18 30.09
N ARG A 149 2.75 1.91 29.56
CA ARG A 149 1.49 1.99 30.33
C ARG A 149 1.38 0.93 31.42
N ALA A 150 2.06 -0.21 31.27
CA ALA A 150 2.06 -1.28 32.25
C ALA A 150 3.02 -1.02 33.43
N ASN A 151 4.02 -0.12 33.26
CA ASN A 151 4.97 0.27 34.30
C ASN A 151 5.20 1.80 34.30
N PRO A 152 4.34 2.59 34.96
CA PRO A 152 4.36 4.05 34.94
C PRO A 152 5.58 4.71 35.63
N LYS A 153 6.53 3.92 36.15
CA LYS A 153 7.81 4.41 36.71
C LYS A 153 8.90 4.60 35.64
N MET A 154 8.69 4.15 34.41
CA MET A 154 9.66 4.26 33.32
C MET A 154 9.52 5.60 32.60
N ALA A 155 10.58 6.40 32.56
CA ALA A 155 10.61 7.65 31.81
C ALA A 155 10.79 7.37 30.31
N GLU A 156 9.84 7.81 29.49
CA GLU A 156 9.84 7.62 28.04
C GLU A 156 10.41 8.85 27.31
N ARG A 157 11.31 8.63 26.34
CA ARG A 157 11.68 9.67 25.37
C ARG A 157 11.59 9.10 23.95
N LYS A 158 10.71 9.66 23.14
CA LYS A 158 10.57 9.32 21.72
C LYS A 158 11.54 10.14 20.88
N LEU A 159 12.39 9.49 20.09
CA LEU A 159 13.12 10.12 19.00
C LEU A 159 12.58 9.61 17.67
N ALA A 160 12.01 10.51 16.89
CA ALA A 160 11.65 10.23 15.50
C ALA A 160 12.87 10.42 14.60
N PHE A 161 13.19 9.41 13.82
CA PHE A 161 14.11 9.51 12.69
C PHE A 161 13.30 9.59 11.40
N ASP A 162 13.63 10.56 10.53
CA ASP A 162 12.98 10.73 9.24
C ASP A 162 13.83 9.99 8.18
N ALA A 163 13.41 8.81 7.75
CA ALA A 163 14.14 8.01 6.76
C ALA A 163 13.55 8.16 5.33
N PRO A 164 14.40 8.33 4.30
CA PRO A 164 14.04 8.06 2.90
C PRO A 164 14.09 6.56 2.54
N ASP A 165 13.18 6.13 1.65
CA ASP A 165 12.86 4.72 1.32
C ASP A 165 13.91 3.95 0.50
N GLU A 166 14.91 4.60 -0.12
CA GLU A 166 15.94 3.96 -0.96
C GLU A 166 17.35 4.27 -0.42
N LEU A 167 18.20 3.24 -0.30
CA LEU A 167 19.56 3.34 0.24
C LEU A 167 20.61 3.42 -0.87
N THR A 168 21.26 4.57 -1.01
CA THR A 168 22.60 4.63 -1.61
C THR A 168 23.68 4.49 -0.52
N ALA A 169 24.88 4.02 -0.89
CA ALA A 169 26.00 3.86 0.06
C ALA A 169 26.50 5.19 0.67
N ALA A 170 26.27 6.32 -0.01
CA ALA A 170 26.58 7.65 0.52
C ALA A 170 25.57 8.09 1.60
N ASP A 171 24.30 7.73 1.43
CA ASP A 171 23.24 8.04 2.39
C ASP A 171 23.39 7.26 3.70
N SER A 172 23.94 6.03 3.66
CA SER A 172 24.10 5.19 4.85
C SER A 172 25.20 5.70 5.80
N ALA A 173 26.29 6.27 5.27
CA ALA A 173 27.36 6.88 6.07
C ALA A 173 26.89 8.15 6.78
N ARG A 174 26.22 9.04 6.06
CA ARG A 174 25.64 10.29 6.60
C ARG A 174 24.57 10.01 7.67
N ARG A 175 23.78 8.94 7.50
CA ARG A 175 22.80 8.49 8.51
C ARG A 175 23.47 8.00 9.79
N ARG A 176 24.59 7.27 9.69
CA ARG A 176 25.33 6.78 10.87
C ARG A 176 25.84 7.94 11.71
N GLU A 177 26.37 8.98 11.08
CA GLU A 177 26.84 10.20 11.75
C GLU A 177 25.69 10.93 12.49
N LEU A 178 24.54 11.13 11.83
CA LEU A 178 23.34 11.72 12.44
C LEU A 178 22.79 10.90 13.62
N LEU A 179 22.83 9.56 13.52
CA LEU A 179 22.43 8.66 14.61
C LEU A 179 23.34 8.82 15.82
N VAL A 180 24.65 8.85 15.60
CA VAL A 180 25.64 9.03 16.67
C VAL A 180 25.47 10.38 17.36
N ASP A 181 25.31 11.46 16.59
CA ASP A 181 25.11 12.82 17.15
C ASP A 181 23.86 12.88 18.03
N ARG A 182 22.74 12.31 17.56
CA ARG A 182 21.48 12.26 18.31
C ARG A 182 21.55 11.40 19.56
N LEU A 183 22.29 10.29 19.52
CA LEU A 183 22.50 9.44 20.69
C LEU A 183 23.44 10.12 21.70
N ALA A 184 24.43 10.89 21.23
CA ALA A 184 25.32 11.66 22.09
C ALA A 184 24.57 12.77 22.86
N GLU A 185 23.56 13.41 22.25
CA GLU A 185 22.66 14.38 22.92
C GLU A 185 21.89 13.77 24.12
N LEU A 186 21.74 12.44 24.18
CA LEU A 186 20.91 11.78 25.18
C LEU A 186 21.63 11.49 26.51
N GLN A 187 22.96 11.54 26.55
CA GLN A 187 23.76 11.19 27.74
C GLN A 187 23.33 9.82 28.34
N LEU A 188 23.26 8.79 27.49
CA LEU A 188 22.81 7.45 27.87
C LEU A 188 23.64 6.84 29.00
N GLN A 189 22.97 6.21 29.96
CA GLN A 189 23.59 5.50 31.08
C GLN A 189 23.50 3.97 30.91
N SER A 190 24.28 3.21 31.70
CA SER A 190 24.35 1.75 31.61
C SER A 190 23.02 1.02 31.89
N ASN A 191 22.09 1.69 32.59
CA ASN A 191 20.76 1.16 32.91
C ASN A 191 19.65 1.61 31.93
N ASP A 192 19.99 2.40 30.92
CA ASP A 192 19.03 2.84 29.91
C ASP A 192 18.79 1.74 28.88
N LEU A 193 17.55 1.68 28.38
CA LEU A 193 17.10 0.73 27.38
C LEU A 193 16.76 1.49 26.09
N VAL A 194 17.50 1.22 25.03
CA VAL A 194 17.24 1.76 23.70
C VAL A 194 16.44 0.71 22.92
N VAL A 195 15.19 0.99 22.61
CA VAL A 195 14.31 0.05 21.91
C VAL A 195 14.00 0.56 20.51
N THR A 196 14.13 -0.31 19.53
CA THR A 196 13.65 -0.06 18.16
C THR A 196 12.83 -1.24 17.67
N ALA A 197 11.76 -0.95 16.94
CA ALA A 197 10.91 -1.98 16.36
C ALA A 197 11.16 -2.07 14.86
N VAL A 198 11.51 -3.25 14.36
CA VAL A 198 11.68 -3.50 12.93
C VAL A 198 10.45 -4.24 12.43
N GLN A 199 9.72 -3.62 11.51
CA GLN A 199 8.63 -4.28 10.81
C GLN A 199 9.20 -5.30 9.81
N ARG A 200 8.54 -6.46 9.73
CA ARG A 200 8.85 -7.48 8.72
C ARG A 200 8.26 -7.03 7.39
N THR A 201 9.01 -6.25 6.60
CA THR A 201 8.60 -5.90 5.23
C THR A 201 9.30 -6.79 4.21
N THR A 202 8.75 -6.80 3.00
CA THR A 202 9.29 -7.50 1.82
C THR A 202 10.36 -6.71 1.07
N LYS A 203 10.65 -5.46 1.48
CA LYS A 203 11.68 -4.60 0.87
C LYS A 203 12.98 -4.67 1.67
N PRO A 204 14.15 -4.36 1.07
CA PRO A 204 15.36 -4.06 1.84
C PRO A 204 15.09 -2.84 2.71
N ASN A 205 14.68 -3.08 3.95
CA ASN A 205 14.24 -2.03 4.85
C ASN A 205 15.43 -1.22 5.36
N GLY A 206 15.34 0.10 5.21
CA GLY A 206 16.22 1.02 5.93
C GLY A 206 16.15 0.79 7.44
N ASP A 207 15.01 0.39 7.98
CA ASP A 207 14.81 0.12 9.42
C ASP A 207 15.74 -0.99 9.94
N LEU A 208 15.89 -2.09 9.19
CA LEU A 208 16.77 -3.19 9.59
C LEU A 208 18.24 -2.78 9.47
N ALA A 209 18.58 -1.98 8.45
CA ALA A 209 19.92 -1.42 8.30
C ALA A 209 20.26 -0.45 9.44
N ILE A 210 19.32 0.39 9.87
CA ILE A 210 19.46 1.29 11.03
C ILE A 210 19.61 0.48 12.31
N ALA A 211 18.77 -0.54 12.49
CA ALA A 211 18.83 -1.41 13.67
C ALA A 211 20.19 -2.11 13.76
N ARG A 212 20.74 -2.59 12.64
CA ARG A 212 22.11 -3.14 12.59
C ARG A 212 23.17 -2.10 12.91
N GLN A 213 23.08 -0.91 12.33
CA GLN A 213 24.02 0.18 12.64
C GLN A 213 24.02 0.55 14.12
N LEU A 214 22.86 0.48 14.80
CA LEU A 214 22.74 0.70 16.25
C LEU A 214 23.47 -0.36 17.07
N LEU A 215 23.39 -1.64 16.68
CA LEU A 215 24.09 -2.73 17.37
C LEU A 215 25.60 -2.68 17.16
N ASP A 216 26.06 -2.09 16.05
CA ASP A 216 27.48 -1.92 15.75
C ASP A 216 28.09 -0.68 16.44
N LEU A 217 27.32 0.06 17.23
CA LEU A 217 27.81 1.22 18.00
C LEU A 217 28.14 0.79 19.43
N ASP A 218 29.27 1.26 19.94
CA ASP A 218 29.66 1.05 21.34
C ASP A 218 28.90 2.04 22.24
N ILE A 219 27.69 1.65 22.63
CA ILE A 219 26.77 2.46 23.44
C ILE A 219 26.73 1.86 24.86
N PRO A 220 26.79 2.68 25.93
CA PRO A 220 26.70 2.18 27.31
C PRO A 220 25.35 1.53 27.65
N ALA A 221 24.28 1.92 26.94
CA ALA A 221 22.91 1.45 27.13
C ALA A 221 22.63 0.09 26.46
N THR A 222 21.63 -0.62 26.97
CA THR A 222 21.19 -1.90 26.39
C THR A 222 20.31 -1.65 25.16
N VAL A 223 20.66 -2.22 24.02
CA VAL A 223 19.89 -2.09 22.78
C VAL A 223 18.96 -3.29 22.60
N VAL A 224 17.69 -3.02 22.35
CA VAL A 224 16.64 -4.01 22.10
C VAL A 224 16.04 -3.77 20.73
N ILE A 225 16.09 -4.78 19.87
CA ILE A 225 15.39 -4.75 18.60
C ILE A 225 14.23 -5.73 18.65
N LEU A 226 13.01 -5.20 18.51
CA LEU A 226 11.78 -5.98 18.52
C LEU A 226 11.32 -6.25 17.09
N ARG A 227 10.99 -7.50 16.80
CA ARG A 227 10.35 -7.91 15.54
C ARG A 227 8.99 -8.51 15.82
N HIS A 228 7.95 -7.88 15.29
CA HIS A 228 6.58 -8.36 15.47
C HIS A 228 6.25 -9.52 14.51
N ARG A 229 5.35 -10.41 14.97
CA ARG A 229 4.79 -11.50 14.17
C ARG A 229 3.80 -10.91 13.15
N MET A 230 4.00 -11.19 11.87
CA MET A 230 3.04 -10.84 10.81
C MET A 230 1.70 -11.54 11.05
N GLY A 231 0.61 -10.79 10.92
CA GLY A 231 -0.73 -11.37 10.90
C GLY A 231 -0.95 -12.22 9.65
N TRP A 232 -1.82 -13.23 9.72
CA TRP A 232 -2.10 -14.11 8.59
C TRP A 232 -2.61 -13.36 7.34
N VAL A 233 -3.35 -12.27 7.55
CA VAL A 233 -3.85 -11.37 6.50
C VAL A 233 -2.71 -10.64 5.76
N GLU A 234 -1.64 -10.29 6.47
CA GLU A 234 -0.46 -9.61 5.91
C GLU A 234 0.43 -10.58 5.14
N HIS A 235 0.50 -11.86 5.54
CA HIS A 235 1.22 -12.90 4.79
C HIS A 235 0.59 -13.15 3.41
N THR A 236 -0.75 -13.20 3.34
CA THR A 236 -1.46 -13.36 2.07
C THR A 236 -1.30 -12.13 1.16
N TRP A 237 -1.36 -10.92 1.73
CA TRP A 237 -1.20 -9.69 0.94
C TRP A 237 0.24 -9.47 0.45
N SER A 238 1.24 -9.71 1.30
CA SER A 238 2.65 -9.59 0.94
C SER A 238 3.09 -10.60 -0.12
N SER A 239 2.50 -11.80 -0.13
CA SER A 239 2.75 -12.81 -1.16
C SER A 239 2.19 -12.40 -2.53
N ILE A 240 1.00 -11.78 -2.52
CA ILE A 240 0.37 -11.20 -3.71
C ILE A 240 1.20 -10.00 -4.19
N GLU A 241 1.59 -9.08 -3.30
CA GLU A 241 2.44 -7.95 -3.65
C GLU A 241 3.79 -8.37 -4.21
N LYS A 242 4.43 -9.40 -3.64
CA LYS A 242 5.70 -9.93 -4.14
C LYS A 242 5.56 -10.49 -5.55
N LYS A 243 4.51 -11.26 -5.80
CA LYS A 243 4.24 -11.85 -7.12
C LYS A 243 3.88 -10.81 -8.17
N ILE A 244 3.17 -9.75 -7.77
CA ILE A 244 2.88 -8.59 -8.62
C ILE A 244 4.15 -7.79 -8.92
N PHE A 245 5.02 -7.59 -7.93
CA PHE A 245 6.28 -6.85 -8.08
C PHE A 245 7.29 -7.59 -8.96
N GLU A 246 7.35 -8.92 -8.85
CA GLU A 246 8.13 -9.78 -9.76
C GLU A 246 7.59 -9.73 -11.20
N TRP A 247 6.28 -9.59 -11.40
CA TRP A 247 5.66 -9.49 -12.72
C TRP A 247 5.70 -8.08 -13.34
N SER A 248 5.72 -7.04 -12.52
CA SER A 248 5.77 -5.64 -12.98
C SER A 248 6.68 -4.83 -12.05
N PRO A 249 7.99 -4.68 -12.39
CA PRO A 249 8.89 -3.88 -11.58
C PRO A 249 8.37 -2.44 -11.47
N PRO A 250 8.45 -1.84 -10.28
CA PRO A 250 7.95 -0.49 -10.03
C PRO A 250 8.66 0.48 -10.98
N MET A 251 7.93 1.51 -11.42
CA MET A 251 8.52 2.53 -12.27
C MET A 251 9.60 3.31 -11.52
N GLU A 252 10.69 3.63 -12.23
CA GLU A 252 11.71 4.55 -11.75
C GLU A 252 11.07 5.89 -11.34
N ARG A 253 11.65 6.56 -10.34
CA ARG A 253 11.06 7.75 -9.73
C ARG A 253 10.85 8.88 -10.74
N GLU A 254 11.82 9.10 -11.62
CA GLU A 254 11.76 10.13 -12.66
C GLU A 254 10.60 9.87 -13.63
N ALA A 255 10.47 8.64 -14.13
CA ALA A 255 9.37 8.24 -14.99
C ALA A 255 7.99 8.37 -14.31
N ARG A 256 7.90 8.13 -12.99
CA ARG A 256 6.65 8.35 -12.23
C ARG A 256 6.31 9.83 -12.13
N MET A 257 7.30 10.68 -11.85
CA MET A 257 7.11 12.13 -11.74
C MET A 257 6.70 12.73 -13.08
N GLU A 258 7.40 12.36 -14.16
CA GLU A 258 7.10 12.80 -15.51
C GLU A 258 5.70 12.36 -15.95
N LEU A 259 5.30 11.11 -15.69
CA LEU A 259 3.95 10.64 -15.99
C LEU A 259 2.89 11.42 -15.20
N ALA A 260 3.14 11.66 -13.90
CA ALA A 260 2.21 12.35 -13.04
C ALA A 260 2.04 13.82 -13.43
N GLU A 261 3.13 14.50 -13.79
CA GLU A 261 3.14 15.87 -14.28
C GLU A 261 2.41 15.98 -15.62
N ASN A 262 2.76 15.13 -16.58
CA ASN A 262 2.10 15.08 -17.89
C ASN A 262 0.58 14.84 -17.76
N LEU A 263 0.15 13.92 -16.89
CA LEU A 263 -1.28 13.70 -16.66
C LEU A 263 -1.94 14.87 -15.93
N ALA A 264 -1.25 15.53 -15.00
CA ALA A 264 -1.80 16.65 -14.25
C ALA A 264 -2.01 17.89 -15.12
N ASP A 265 -1.02 18.24 -15.95
CA ASP A 265 -1.06 19.44 -16.79
C ASP A 265 -2.10 19.31 -17.91
N ASN A 266 -2.13 18.15 -18.56
CA ASN A 266 -3.07 17.85 -19.64
C ASN A 266 -4.50 17.49 -19.15
N SER A 267 -4.73 17.46 -17.84
CA SER A 267 -6.08 17.30 -17.26
C SER A 267 -6.81 18.62 -17.02
N SER A 268 -6.13 19.75 -17.24
CA SER A 268 -6.72 21.08 -17.10
C SER A 268 -7.64 21.41 -18.29
N LEU A 269 -8.63 22.26 -18.04
CA LEU A 269 -9.54 22.71 -19.09
C LEU A 269 -8.80 23.69 -20.01
N GLN A 270 -8.61 23.28 -21.26
CA GLN A 270 -7.93 24.07 -22.30
C GLN A 270 -8.89 24.31 -23.47
N PHE A 271 -8.64 25.36 -24.25
CA PHE A 271 -9.48 25.69 -25.41
C PHE A 271 -9.39 24.59 -26.48
N GLU A 272 -8.18 24.05 -26.68
CA GLU A 272 -7.86 22.96 -27.58
C GLU A 272 -8.67 21.71 -27.24
N PHE A 273 -8.81 21.40 -25.94
CA PHE A 273 -9.64 20.29 -25.47
C PHE A 273 -11.11 20.47 -25.91
N VAL A 274 -11.68 21.66 -25.70
CA VAL A 274 -13.07 21.95 -26.07
C VAL A 274 -13.26 21.89 -27.59
N ALA A 275 -12.36 22.48 -28.36
CA ALA A 275 -12.42 22.49 -29.82
C ALA A 275 -12.37 21.05 -30.39
N MET A 276 -11.42 20.24 -29.91
CA MET A 276 -11.28 18.84 -30.32
C MET A 276 -12.47 17.99 -29.88
N MET A 277 -13.03 18.24 -28.70
CA MET A 277 -14.25 17.58 -28.24
C MET A 277 -15.45 17.89 -29.12
N CYS A 278 -15.67 19.14 -29.50
CA CYS A 278 -16.75 19.52 -30.41
C CYS A 278 -16.55 18.88 -31.79
N ALA A 279 -15.32 18.92 -32.34
CA ALA A 279 -15.01 18.31 -33.63
C ALA A 279 -15.23 16.79 -33.63
N ALA A 280 -14.72 16.07 -32.61
CA ALA A 280 -14.92 14.64 -32.46
C ALA A 280 -16.41 14.30 -32.30
N THR A 281 -17.15 15.09 -31.53
CA THR A 281 -18.59 14.86 -31.34
C THR A 281 -19.39 15.09 -32.62
N CYS A 282 -19.07 16.14 -33.40
CA CYS A 282 -19.67 16.35 -34.73
C CYS A 282 -19.43 15.15 -35.64
N LEU A 283 -18.19 14.65 -35.73
CA LEU A 283 -17.85 13.46 -36.52
C LEU A 283 -18.61 12.23 -36.03
N ALA A 284 -18.71 12.02 -34.71
CA ALA A 284 -19.48 10.93 -34.13
C ALA A 284 -20.96 11.06 -34.49
N ALA A 285 -21.53 12.27 -34.44
CA ALA A 285 -22.91 12.52 -34.81
C ALA A 285 -23.18 12.24 -36.30
N PHE A 286 -22.26 12.64 -37.21
CA PHE A 286 -22.31 12.24 -38.62
C PHE A 286 -22.29 10.72 -38.79
N GLY A 287 -21.36 10.03 -38.12
CA GLY A 287 -21.24 8.59 -38.19
C GLY A 287 -22.49 7.86 -37.67
N LEU A 288 -23.07 8.34 -36.56
CA LEU A 288 -24.30 7.78 -35.99
C LEU A 288 -25.49 7.97 -36.93
N VAL A 289 -25.67 9.16 -37.51
CA VAL A 289 -26.77 9.45 -38.45
C VAL A 289 -26.60 8.67 -39.77
N GLN A 290 -25.36 8.49 -40.24
CA GLN A 290 -25.06 7.66 -41.42
C GLN A 290 -25.04 6.17 -41.13
N ASN A 291 -25.22 5.74 -39.87
CA ASN A 291 -25.08 4.35 -39.44
C ASN A 291 -23.73 3.73 -39.87
N SER A 292 -22.64 4.50 -39.77
CA SER A 292 -21.29 4.13 -40.22
C SER A 292 -20.34 3.95 -39.05
N ALA A 293 -20.09 2.69 -38.68
CA ALA A 293 -19.13 2.33 -37.64
C ALA A 293 -17.72 2.87 -37.91
N ALA A 294 -17.29 2.94 -39.18
CA ALA A 294 -15.96 3.43 -39.55
C ALA A 294 -15.78 4.92 -39.21
N VAL A 295 -16.79 5.76 -39.49
CA VAL A 295 -16.76 7.19 -39.15
C VAL A 295 -16.84 7.39 -37.64
N ILE A 296 -17.64 6.57 -36.96
CA ILE A 296 -17.74 6.55 -35.49
C ILE A 296 -16.36 6.23 -34.88
N ILE A 297 -15.63 5.23 -35.41
CA ILE A 297 -14.27 4.89 -34.96
C ILE A 297 -13.29 6.04 -35.24
N GLY A 298 -13.36 6.66 -36.41
CA GLY A 298 -12.55 7.84 -36.74
C GLY A 298 -12.74 8.98 -35.74
N ALA A 299 -13.99 9.25 -35.34
CA ALA A 299 -14.31 10.26 -34.33
C ALA A 299 -13.69 9.95 -32.94
N MET A 300 -13.62 8.67 -32.56
CA MET A 300 -13.03 8.25 -31.29
C MET A 300 -11.52 8.56 -31.24
N LEU A 301 -10.79 8.43 -32.34
CA LEU A 301 -9.35 8.70 -32.38
C LEU A 301 -8.99 10.18 -32.13
N VAL A 302 -9.93 11.09 -32.38
CA VAL A 302 -9.75 12.54 -32.25
C VAL A 302 -10.02 13.04 -30.83
N ALA A 303 -10.79 12.28 -30.04
CA ALA A 303 -11.36 12.76 -28.78
C ALA A 303 -10.34 12.82 -27.62
N PRO A 304 -10.15 13.99 -26.98
CA PRO A 304 -9.15 14.16 -25.91
C PRO A 304 -9.61 13.73 -24.50
N LEU A 305 -10.68 12.92 -24.35
CA LEU A 305 -11.24 12.56 -23.04
C LEU A 305 -10.38 11.62 -22.19
N MET A 306 -9.42 10.92 -22.81
CA MET A 306 -8.57 9.97 -22.10
C MET A 306 -7.79 10.64 -20.97
N THR A 307 -7.14 11.78 -21.25
CA THR A 307 -6.18 12.37 -20.33
C THR A 307 -6.81 12.89 -19.04
N PRO A 308 -7.93 13.65 -19.08
CA PRO A 308 -8.62 14.08 -17.86
C PRO A 308 -9.11 12.91 -17.00
N ILE A 309 -9.61 11.83 -17.62
CA ILE A 309 -10.11 10.66 -16.87
C ILE A 309 -8.95 9.92 -16.19
N MET A 310 -7.83 9.73 -16.90
CA MET A 310 -6.62 9.16 -16.31
C MET A 310 -6.01 10.05 -15.23
N GLY A 311 -6.06 11.37 -15.38
CA GLY A 311 -5.65 12.32 -14.34
C GLY A 311 -6.51 12.24 -13.09
N ALA A 312 -7.81 11.98 -13.23
CA ALA A 312 -8.68 11.70 -12.10
C ALA A 312 -8.34 10.35 -11.43
N GLY A 313 -8.01 9.32 -12.21
CA GLY A 313 -7.48 8.04 -11.71
C GLY A 313 -6.15 8.20 -10.95
N LEU A 314 -5.24 9.03 -11.47
CA LEU A 314 -3.99 9.40 -10.81
C LEU A 314 -4.25 10.14 -9.49
N ALA A 315 -5.20 11.07 -9.48
CA ALA A 315 -5.59 11.81 -8.28
C ALA A 315 -6.17 10.90 -7.20
N LEU A 316 -6.88 9.83 -7.57
CA LEU A 316 -7.35 8.79 -6.66
C LEU A 316 -6.20 7.93 -6.13
N ALA A 317 -5.28 7.50 -6.98
CA ALA A 317 -4.13 6.69 -6.57
C ALA A 317 -3.19 7.44 -5.60
N TYR A 318 -2.95 8.73 -5.85
CA TYR A 318 -2.05 9.57 -5.07
C TYR A 318 -2.74 10.34 -3.92
N GLY A 319 -4.07 10.47 -3.93
CA GLY A 319 -4.82 11.28 -2.97
C GLY A 319 -4.76 12.79 -3.20
N ASN A 320 -4.60 13.20 -4.46
CA ASN A 320 -4.52 14.61 -4.86
C ASN A 320 -5.91 15.24 -5.10
N ARG A 321 -6.54 15.74 -4.04
CA ARG A 321 -7.88 16.38 -4.11
C ARG A 321 -8.03 17.48 -5.17
N PRO A 322 -7.13 18.49 -5.26
CA PRO A 322 -7.30 19.54 -6.25
C PRO A 322 -7.20 19.02 -7.68
N LEU A 323 -6.33 18.03 -7.94
CA LEU A 323 -6.26 17.39 -9.26
C LEU A 323 -7.56 16.65 -9.59
N PHE A 324 -8.14 15.91 -8.65
CA PHE A 324 -9.42 15.22 -8.86
C PHE A 324 -10.55 16.19 -9.20
N GLY A 325 -10.63 17.33 -8.50
CA GLY A 325 -11.63 18.36 -8.78
C GLY A 325 -11.45 19.01 -10.15
N ARG A 326 -10.21 19.34 -10.54
CA ARG A 326 -9.88 19.89 -11.86
C ARG A 326 -10.20 18.91 -12.98
N ALA A 327 -9.74 17.67 -12.86
CA ALA A 327 -10.00 16.62 -13.83
C ALA A 327 -11.51 16.33 -13.98
N GLY A 328 -12.24 16.25 -12.86
CA GLY A 328 -13.69 16.09 -12.86
C GLY A 328 -14.43 17.26 -13.53
N MET A 329 -13.98 18.49 -13.31
CA MET A 329 -14.50 19.67 -14.00
C MET A 329 -14.27 19.58 -15.51
N THR A 330 -13.06 19.21 -15.95
CA THR A 330 -12.74 19.04 -17.38
C THR A 330 -13.60 17.96 -18.03
N VAL A 331 -13.78 16.80 -17.37
CA VAL A 331 -14.69 15.74 -17.86
C VAL A 331 -16.12 16.24 -17.94
N GLY A 332 -16.60 16.97 -16.93
CA GLY A 332 -17.95 17.55 -16.91
C GLY A 332 -18.18 18.58 -18.03
N VAL A 333 -17.22 19.47 -18.27
CA VAL A 333 -17.28 20.43 -19.39
C VAL A 333 -17.24 19.69 -20.73
N GLY A 334 -16.35 18.70 -20.88
CA GLY A 334 -16.29 17.87 -22.08
C GLY A 334 -17.60 17.15 -22.38
N PHE A 335 -18.26 16.60 -21.34
CA PHE A 335 -19.59 16.01 -21.44
C PHE A 335 -20.63 17.03 -21.90
N LEU A 336 -20.69 18.21 -21.28
CA LEU A 336 -21.66 19.26 -21.66
C LEU A 336 -21.42 19.76 -23.08
N CYS A 337 -20.16 19.97 -23.48
CA CYS A 337 -19.82 20.37 -24.85
C CYS A 337 -20.22 19.32 -25.87
N ALA A 338 -19.94 18.04 -25.60
CA ALA A 338 -20.35 16.94 -26.47
C ALA A 338 -21.88 16.84 -26.55
N LEU A 339 -22.58 16.86 -25.42
CA LEU A 339 -24.04 16.78 -25.38
C LEU A 339 -24.70 17.95 -26.14
N ALA A 340 -24.21 19.18 -25.92
CA ALA A 340 -24.71 20.36 -26.62
C ALA A 340 -24.43 20.26 -28.12
N THR A 341 -23.21 19.91 -28.51
CA THR A 341 -22.82 19.82 -29.93
C THR A 341 -23.66 18.79 -30.68
N SER A 342 -23.83 17.58 -30.13
CA SER A 342 -24.66 16.56 -30.76
C SER A 342 -26.15 16.89 -30.74
N PHE A 343 -26.64 17.59 -29.71
CA PHE A 343 -28.01 18.10 -29.67
C PHE A 343 -28.28 19.16 -30.75
N LEU A 344 -27.39 20.16 -30.89
CA LEU A 344 -27.49 21.18 -31.94
C LEU A 344 -27.42 20.53 -33.33
N PHE A 345 -26.52 19.56 -33.51
CA PHE A 345 -26.42 18.80 -34.74
C PHE A 345 -27.69 17.99 -35.03
N GLY A 346 -28.27 17.34 -34.02
CA GLY A 346 -29.53 16.61 -34.13
C GLY A 346 -30.70 17.52 -34.52
N LEU A 347 -30.73 18.76 -34.03
CA LEU A 347 -31.73 19.74 -34.42
C LEU A 347 -31.62 20.12 -35.90
N LEU A 348 -30.38 20.29 -36.40
CA LEU A 348 -30.13 20.54 -37.83
C LEU A 348 -30.55 19.36 -38.70
N VAL A 349 -30.17 18.13 -38.30
CA VAL A 349 -30.56 16.90 -38.99
C VAL A 349 -32.08 16.79 -39.09
N ARG A 350 -32.77 17.04 -37.97
CA ARG A 350 -34.23 17.04 -37.92
C ARG A 350 -34.87 18.03 -38.90
N MET A 351 -34.27 19.20 -39.09
CA MET A 351 -34.78 20.20 -40.04
C MET A 351 -34.57 19.81 -41.51
N VAL A 352 -33.49 19.10 -41.84
CA VAL A 352 -33.08 18.81 -43.23
C VAL A 352 -33.66 17.50 -43.76
N GLN A 353 -33.60 16.43 -42.97
CA GLN A 353 -33.87 15.06 -43.43
C GLN A 353 -34.86 14.28 -42.55
N GLY A 354 -35.37 14.90 -41.48
CA GLY A 354 -36.23 14.24 -40.50
C GLY A 354 -35.45 13.59 -39.35
N ALA A 355 -36.18 13.03 -38.38
CA ALA A 355 -35.60 12.41 -37.19
C ALA A 355 -35.76 10.88 -37.25
N GLU A 356 -34.70 10.18 -37.66
CA GLU A 356 -34.65 8.73 -37.67
C GLU A 356 -33.54 8.23 -36.72
N VAL A 357 -33.89 7.25 -35.88
CA VAL A 357 -32.94 6.62 -34.95
C VAL A 357 -32.31 5.42 -35.63
N THR A 358 -30.99 5.45 -35.81
CA THR A 358 -30.25 4.39 -36.52
C THR A 358 -29.91 3.22 -35.60
N PRO A 359 -29.61 2.02 -36.16
CA PRO A 359 -29.15 0.87 -35.40
C PRO A 359 -27.94 1.14 -34.48
N GLU A 360 -26.96 1.91 -34.94
CA GLU A 360 -25.79 2.32 -34.13
C GLU A 360 -26.16 3.17 -32.90
N MET A 361 -27.23 3.97 -32.99
CA MET A 361 -27.77 4.69 -31.83
C MET A 361 -28.50 3.74 -30.87
N TRP A 362 -29.27 2.79 -31.40
CA TRP A 362 -29.96 1.78 -30.58
C TRP A 362 -29.00 0.90 -29.80
N ALA A 363 -27.89 0.48 -30.42
CA ALA A 363 -26.85 -0.33 -29.77
C ALA A 363 -26.27 0.35 -28.51
N ARG A 364 -26.32 1.68 -28.42
CA ARG A 364 -25.83 2.45 -27.27
C ARG A 364 -26.90 2.86 -26.27
N SER A 365 -28.16 2.55 -26.58
CA SER A 365 -29.30 2.85 -25.71
C SER A 365 -29.63 1.71 -24.74
N ASN A 366 -28.99 0.56 -24.91
CA ASN A 366 -29.16 -0.61 -24.07
C ASN A 366 -27.80 -1.04 -23.48
N PRO A 367 -27.36 -0.40 -22.38
CA PRO A 367 -26.08 -0.73 -21.75
C PRO A 367 -26.07 -2.19 -21.27
N SER A 368 -24.91 -2.84 -21.36
CA SER A 368 -24.68 -4.22 -20.95
C SER A 368 -23.54 -4.29 -19.95
N ILE A 369 -23.55 -5.30 -19.05
CA ILE A 369 -22.42 -5.61 -18.15
C ILE A 369 -21.09 -5.71 -18.92
N LEU A 370 -21.13 -6.18 -20.17
CA LEU A 370 -19.95 -6.30 -21.01
C LEU A 370 -19.31 -4.94 -21.30
N ASP A 371 -20.11 -3.88 -21.46
CA ASP A 371 -19.59 -2.53 -21.69
C ASP A 371 -18.80 -2.02 -20.49
N PHE A 372 -19.23 -2.36 -19.27
CA PHE A 372 -18.52 -2.02 -18.03
C PHE A 372 -17.18 -2.74 -17.95
N LEU A 373 -17.13 -4.02 -18.33
CA LEU A 373 -15.89 -4.79 -18.36
C LEU A 373 -14.92 -4.23 -19.40
N VAL A 374 -15.42 -3.80 -20.57
CA VAL A 374 -14.62 -3.12 -21.59
C VAL A 374 -14.04 -1.81 -21.05
N GLY A 375 -14.83 -1.00 -20.34
CA GLY A 375 -14.34 0.22 -19.69
C GLY A 375 -13.27 -0.04 -18.62
N LEU A 376 -13.49 -1.04 -17.76
CA LEU A 376 -12.56 -1.43 -16.70
C LEU A 376 -11.23 -1.94 -17.28
N VAL A 377 -11.29 -2.84 -18.26
CA VAL A 377 -10.11 -3.39 -18.94
C VAL A 377 -9.42 -2.30 -19.75
N GLY A 378 -10.16 -1.46 -20.47
CA GLY A 378 -9.64 -0.34 -21.25
C GLY A 378 -8.90 0.69 -20.39
N GLY A 379 -9.49 1.10 -19.27
CA GLY A 379 -8.84 2.00 -18.32
C GLY A 379 -7.58 1.40 -17.67
N SER A 380 -7.63 0.11 -17.35
CA SER A 380 -6.47 -0.63 -16.83
C SER A 380 -5.36 -0.72 -17.88
N ALA A 381 -5.70 -1.10 -19.12
CA ALA A 381 -4.76 -1.21 -20.23
C ALA A 381 -4.14 0.15 -20.58
N ALA A 382 -4.91 1.24 -20.53
CA ALA A 382 -4.42 2.59 -20.77
C ALA A 382 -3.42 3.04 -19.71
N ALA A 383 -3.73 2.83 -18.44
CA ALA A 383 -2.80 3.10 -17.35
C ALA A 383 -1.53 2.25 -17.48
N TYR A 384 -1.67 0.97 -17.82
CA TYR A 384 -0.53 0.08 -18.01
C TYR A 384 0.34 0.54 -19.19
N ALA A 385 -0.26 0.85 -20.33
CA ALA A 385 0.46 1.38 -21.51
C ALA A 385 1.19 2.68 -21.17
N ARG A 386 0.60 3.57 -20.38
CA ARG A 386 1.24 4.82 -19.96
C ARG A 386 2.39 4.62 -18.97
N THR A 387 2.38 3.53 -18.20
CA THR A 387 3.49 3.21 -17.29
C THR A 387 4.73 2.67 -18.01
N ARG A 388 4.60 2.31 -19.29
CA ARG A 388 5.68 1.71 -20.09
C ARG A 388 5.93 2.51 -21.36
N SER A 389 7.10 3.15 -21.42
CA SER A 389 7.52 4.03 -22.53
C SER A 389 7.52 3.36 -23.92
N HIS A 390 7.64 2.03 -23.99
CA HIS A 390 7.64 1.28 -25.25
C HIS A 390 6.23 0.95 -25.78
N LEU A 391 5.16 1.17 -24.99
CA LEU A 391 3.80 0.88 -25.40
C LEU A 391 3.10 2.14 -25.93
N SER A 392 2.42 2.00 -27.08
CA SER A 392 1.68 3.11 -27.67
C SER A 392 0.45 3.46 -26.82
N SER A 393 0.51 4.59 -26.13
CA SER A 393 -0.64 5.13 -25.40
C SER A 393 -1.83 5.51 -26.29
N ALA A 394 -1.61 5.66 -27.60
CA ALA A 394 -2.65 5.98 -28.57
C ALA A 394 -3.67 4.84 -28.73
N LEU A 395 -3.23 3.58 -28.67
CA LEU A 395 -4.11 2.42 -28.86
C LEU A 395 -5.11 2.27 -27.71
N ALA A 396 -4.67 2.55 -26.49
CA ALA A 396 -5.52 2.50 -25.32
C ALA A 396 -6.41 3.76 -25.21
N GLY A 397 -5.93 4.91 -25.68
CA GLY A 397 -6.75 6.12 -25.82
C GLY A 397 -7.92 5.94 -26.79
N ALA A 398 -7.69 5.22 -27.89
CA ALA A 398 -8.75 4.85 -28.84
C ALA A 398 -9.86 4.02 -28.18
N ALA A 399 -9.50 3.03 -27.35
CA ALA A 399 -10.47 2.19 -26.63
C ALA A 399 -11.30 2.99 -25.61
N ILE A 400 -10.66 3.94 -24.90
CA ILE A 400 -11.35 4.83 -23.96
C ILE A 400 -12.32 5.75 -24.69
N ALA A 401 -11.87 6.38 -25.78
CA ALA A 401 -12.72 7.26 -26.57
C ALA A 401 -13.91 6.51 -27.20
N ALA A 402 -13.72 5.23 -27.57
CA ALA A 402 -14.77 4.37 -28.09
C ALA A 402 -15.93 4.15 -27.12
N ALA A 403 -15.61 4.08 -25.84
CA ALA A 403 -16.58 3.90 -24.78
C ALA A 403 -17.31 5.20 -24.38
N LEU A 404 -16.85 6.39 -24.81
CA LEU A 404 -17.29 7.66 -24.23
C LEU A 404 -18.00 8.60 -25.20
N VAL A 405 -17.35 8.94 -26.33
CA VAL A 405 -17.91 9.96 -27.24
C VAL A 405 -19.20 9.53 -27.90
N PRO A 406 -19.31 8.32 -28.47
CA PRO A 406 -20.53 7.95 -29.18
C PRO A 406 -21.75 7.80 -28.26
N PRO A 407 -21.67 7.28 -27.01
CA PRO A 407 -22.81 7.32 -26.09
C PRO A 407 -23.31 8.74 -25.80
N VAL A 408 -22.43 9.71 -25.57
CA VAL A 408 -22.83 11.12 -25.33
C VAL A 408 -23.40 11.76 -26.59
N ALA A 409 -22.80 11.48 -27.76
CA ALA A 409 -23.32 11.94 -29.04
C ALA A 409 -24.72 11.37 -29.31
N THR A 410 -24.92 10.08 -28.99
CA THR A 410 -26.22 9.40 -29.10
C THR A 410 -27.25 10.02 -28.15
N ALA A 411 -26.89 10.32 -26.90
CA ALA A 411 -27.79 10.99 -25.96
C ALA A 411 -28.27 12.35 -26.47
N GLY A 412 -27.37 13.19 -27.00
CA GLY A 412 -27.74 14.51 -27.51
C GLY A 412 -28.56 14.44 -28.80
N LEU A 413 -28.26 13.51 -29.70
CA LEU A 413 -29.09 13.25 -30.90
C LEU A 413 -30.51 12.81 -30.49
N GLN A 414 -30.63 11.88 -29.56
CA GLN A 414 -31.94 11.40 -29.11
C GLN A 414 -32.73 12.46 -28.33
N LEU A 415 -32.04 13.35 -27.59
CA LEU A 415 -32.67 14.55 -27.02
C LEU A 415 -33.27 15.47 -28.09
N ALA A 416 -32.63 15.61 -29.25
CA ALA A 416 -33.16 16.41 -30.36
C ALA A 416 -34.35 15.73 -31.08
N PHE A 417 -34.36 14.39 -31.10
CA PHE A 417 -35.37 13.56 -31.75
C PHE A 417 -36.58 13.20 -30.86
N LEU A 418 -36.53 13.55 -29.57
CA LEU A 418 -37.51 13.18 -28.53
C LEU A 418 -39.00 13.35 -28.91
N PRO A 419 -39.43 14.35 -29.71
CA PRO A 419 -40.85 14.50 -30.06
C PRO A 419 -41.41 13.46 -31.06
N ILE A 420 -40.56 12.62 -31.67
CA ILE A 420 -40.92 11.85 -32.89
C ILE A 420 -40.64 10.34 -32.75
N ALA A 421 -39.77 9.93 -31.83
CA ALA A 421 -39.35 8.53 -31.72
C ALA A 421 -40.40 7.64 -31.05
N THR A 422 -41.11 6.83 -31.85
CA THR A 422 -41.88 5.67 -31.36
C THR A 422 -40.94 4.73 -30.61
N THR A 423 -41.03 4.74 -29.28
CA THR A 423 -40.07 4.04 -28.42
C THR A 423 -40.36 2.54 -28.42
N PRO A 424 -39.42 1.67 -28.82
CA PRO A 424 -39.54 0.25 -28.53
C PRO A 424 -39.50 0.05 -27.00
N THR A 425 -40.37 -0.83 -26.50
CA THR A 425 -40.75 -1.01 -25.09
C THR A 425 -39.62 -1.42 -24.12
N ARG A 426 -38.37 -1.54 -24.60
CA ARG A 426 -37.20 -1.99 -23.83
C ARG A 426 -36.00 -1.03 -23.85
N CYS A 427 -36.07 0.10 -24.53
CA CYS A 427 -34.91 1.00 -24.65
C CYS A 427 -35.17 2.32 -23.94
N LEU A 428 -34.13 2.82 -23.27
CA LEU A 428 -34.08 4.11 -22.59
C LEU A 428 -33.39 5.13 -23.52
N PRO A 429 -34.14 5.89 -24.35
CA PRO A 429 -33.56 6.60 -25.50
C PRO A 429 -32.47 7.61 -25.10
N VAL A 430 -32.70 8.38 -24.05
CA VAL A 430 -31.70 9.35 -23.55
C VAL A 430 -30.95 8.82 -22.35
N THR A 431 -31.65 8.13 -21.46
CA THR A 431 -31.10 7.66 -20.19
C THR A 431 -30.12 6.49 -20.36
N GLY A 432 -30.31 5.60 -21.33
CA GLY A 432 -29.42 4.48 -21.61
C GLY A 432 -28.01 4.92 -22.01
N PRO A 433 -27.84 5.76 -23.05
CA PRO A 433 -26.51 6.23 -23.47
C PRO A 433 -25.82 7.11 -22.42
N LEU A 434 -26.58 7.87 -21.62
CA LEU A 434 -26.04 8.65 -20.50
C LEU A 434 -25.53 7.75 -19.37
N LEU A 435 -26.27 6.68 -19.07
CA LEU A 435 -25.88 5.69 -18.09
C LEU A 435 -24.62 4.94 -18.56
N LEU A 436 -24.59 4.53 -19.83
CA LEU A 436 -23.42 3.93 -20.47
C LEU A 436 -22.18 4.84 -20.38
N PHE A 437 -22.31 6.13 -20.70
CA PHE A 437 -21.21 7.09 -20.55
C PHE A 437 -20.72 7.18 -19.10
N THR A 438 -21.65 7.32 -18.15
CA THR A 438 -21.33 7.46 -16.72
C THR A 438 -20.62 6.19 -16.20
N ALA A 439 -21.15 5.02 -16.55
CA ALA A 439 -20.55 3.72 -16.25
C ALA A 439 -19.13 3.61 -16.78
N ASN A 440 -18.90 4.00 -18.04
CA ASN A 440 -17.60 3.92 -18.68
C ASN A 440 -16.59 4.88 -18.02
N VAL A 441 -16.99 6.11 -17.70
CA VAL A 441 -16.13 7.05 -16.96
C VAL A 441 -15.71 6.44 -15.61
N LEU A 442 -16.67 5.92 -14.84
CA LEU A 442 -16.38 5.35 -13.53
C LEU A 442 -15.49 4.11 -13.60
N THR A 443 -15.79 3.16 -14.49
CA THR A 443 -15.00 1.93 -14.65
C THR A 443 -13.58 2.21 -15.14
N ILE A 444 -13.41 3.16 -16.07
CA ILE A 444 -12.10 3.61 -16.53
C ILE A 444 -11.31 4.27 -15.38
N MET A 445 -11.94 5.10 -14.55
CA MET A 445 -11.29 5.70 -13.37
C MET A 445 -10.85 4.65 -12.35
N VAL A 446 -11.68 3.63 -12.06
CA VAL A 446 -11.31 2.51 -11.18
C VAL A 446 -10.13 1.74 -11.75
N GLY A 447 -10.22 1.31 -13.02
CA GLY A 447 -9.19 0.49 -13.65
C GLY A 447 -7.84 1.22 -13.75
N SER A 448 -7.88 2.50 -14.16
CA SER A 448 -6.67 3.32 -14.22
C SER A 448 -6.07 3.58 -12.84
N SER A 449 -6.89 3.91 -11.84
CA SER A 449 -6.41 4.10 -10.46
C SER A 449 -5.78 2.83 -9.89
N PHE A 450 -6.35 1.65 -10.18
CA PHE A 450 -5.84 0.37 -9.71
C PHE A 450 -4.44 0.08 -10.28
N ILE A 451 -4.27 0.24 -11.60
CA ILE A 451 -2.97 0.00 -12.24
C ILE A 451 -1.93 1.03 -11.81
N LEU A 452 -2.26 2.32 -11.75
CA LEU A 452 -1.31 3.35 -11.29
C LEU A 452 -0.87 3.09 -9.83
N TRP A 453 -1.80 2.63 -8.98
CA TRP A 453 -1.49 2.21 -7.61
C TRP A 453 -0.56 0.99 -7.57
N LEU A 454 -0.77 0.00 -8.44
CA LEU A 454 0.11 -1.17 -8.58
C LEU A 454 1.50 -0.79 -9.10
N SER A 455 1.59 0.17 -10.02
CA SER A 455 2.86 0.66 -10.58
C SER A 455 3.71 1.48 -9.60
N GLY A 456 3.27 1.61 -8.34
CA GLY A 456 4.03 2.27 -7.28
C GLY A 456 3.76 3.77 -7.16
N ILE A 457 2.72 4.29 -7.82
CA ILE A 457 2.20 5.63 -7.55
C ILE A 457 1.28 5.53 -6.34
N ARG A 458 1.88 5.52 -5.15
CA ARG A 458 1.19 5.46 -3.86
C ARG A 458 1.30 6.82 -3.17
N GLY A 459 0.22 7.24 -2.51
CA GLY A 459 0.27 8.42 -1.63
C GLY A 459 1.25 8.18 -0.49
N ASP A 460 2.12 9.14 -0.23
CA ASP A 460 3.09 9.10 0.87
C ASP A 460 2.34 8.85 2.21
N HIS A 461 2.62 7.70 2.84
CA HIS A 461 1.97 7.27 4.07
C HIS A 461 2.22 8.24 5.24
N ARG A 462 3.23 9.11 5.11
CA ARG A 462 3.54 10.20 6.05
C ARG A 462 2.44 11.27 6.18
N PHE A 463 1.51 11.37 5.24
CA PHE A 463 0.38 12.32 5.31
C PHE A 463 -0.97 11.61 5.40
N GLY A 464 -1.24 10.97 6.55
CA GLY A 464 -2.46 10.18 6.80
C GLY A 464 -3.80 10.87 6.49
N LYS A 465 -3.87 12.21 6.38
CA LYS A 465 -5.08 12.94 5.95
C LYS A 465 -5.35 12.87 4.44
N LYS A 466 -4.30 12.82 3.59
CA LYS A 466 -4.44 12.71 2.13
C LYS A 466 -4.87 11.30 1.73
N GLN A 467 -4.24 10.27 2.31
CA GLN A 467 -4.57 8.86 2.05
C GLN A 467 -5.99 8.48 2.49
N ARG A 468 -6.49 9.01 3.62
CA ARG A 468 -7.86 8.74 4.08
C ARG A 468 -8.92 9.25 3.11
N TRP A 469 -8.69 10.39 2.45
CA TRP A 469 -9.62 10.87 1.43
C TRP A 469 -9.55 10.05 0.17
N ALA A 470 -8.35 9.67 -0.27
CA ALA A 470 -8.16 8.79 -1.43
C ALA A 470 -8.97 7.49 -1.27
N ASN A 471 -8.82 6.83 -0.12
CA ASN A 471 -9.54 5.59 0.18
C ASN A 471 -11.07 5.81 0.25
N ARG A 472 -11.54 6.93 0.83
CA ARG A 472 -12.97 7.26 0.85
C ARG A 472 -13.52 7.56 -0.53
N ALA A 473 -12.79 8.31 -1.35
CA ALA A 473 -13.17 8.63 -2.72
C ALA A 473 -13.22 7.37 -3.59
N LEU A 474 -12.23 6.48 -3.48
CA LEU A 474 -12.22 5.19 -4.16
C LEU A 474 -13.39 4.31 -3.71
N MET A 475 -13.67 4.21 -2.40
CA MET A 475 -14.83 3.46 -1.90
C MET A 475 -16.15 4.03 -2.43
N LEU A 476 -16.32 5.36 -2.40
CA LEU A 476 -17.52 6.01 -2.96
C LEU A 476 -17.66 5.72 -4.45
N LEU A 477 -16.56 5.74 -5.19
CA LEU A 477 -16.56 5.48 -6.62
C LEU A 477 -16.92 4.02 -6.91
N LEU A 478 -16.39 3.05 -6.15
CA LEU A 478 -16.78 1.64 -6.24
C LEU A 478 -18.27 1.41 -5.90
N ILE A 479 -18.79 2.09 -4.86
CA ILE A 479 -20.21 2.03 -4.51
C ILE A 479 -21.05 2.59 -5.66
N LEU A 480 -20.65 3.72 -6.23
CA LEU A 480 -21.36 4.33 -7.36
C LEU A 480 -21.33 3.42 -8.59
N THR A 481 -20.18 2.84 -8.94
CA THR A 481 -20.07 1.88 -10.04
C THR A 481 -20.95 0.65 -9.80
N SER A 482 -20.98 0.12 -8.57
CA SER A 482 -21.86 -0.99 -8.20
C SER A 482 -23.33 -0.63 -8.32
N LEU A 483 -23.73 0.57 -7.91
CA LEU A 483 -25.10 1.05 -8.02
C LEU A 483 -25.51 1.18 -9.49
N VAL A 484 -24.67 1.80 -10.32
CA VAL A 484 -24.91 1.94 -11.76
C VAL A 484 -25.01 0.56 -12.42
N LEU A 485 -24.16 -0.39 -12.04
CA LEU A 485 -24.22 -1.76 -12.54
C LEU A 485 -25.54 -2.45 -12.18
N VAL A 486 -26.02 -2.30 -10.94
CA VAL A 486 -27.32 -2.86 -10.52
C VAL A 486 -28.45 -2.30 -11.38
N VAL A 487 -28.46 -0.99 -11.63
CA VAL A 487 -29.47 -0.35 -12.49
C VAL A 487 -29.43 -0.90 -13.92
N VAL A 488 -28.25 -1.21 -14.46
CA VAL A 488 -28.13 -1.84 -15.79
C VAL A 488 -28.55 -3.30 -15.79
N VAL A 489 -28.39 -4.02 -14.69
CA VAL A 489 -28.81 -5.43 -14.62
C VAL A 489 -30.33 -5.54 -14.48
N GLU A 490 -30.97 -4.57 -13.85
CA GLU A 490 -32.43 -4.54 -13.63
C GLU A 490 -33.24 -4.02 -14.83
N HIS A 491 -32.60 -3.41 -15.82
CA HIS A 491 -33.23 -2.86 -17.03
C HIS A 491 -32.71 -3.58 -18.28
#